data_AF-A0A2I7K683-F1
#
_entry.id   AF-A0A2I7K683-F1
#
_cell.length_a   1.000
_cell.length_b   1.000
_cell.length_c   1.000
_cell.angle_alpha   90.00
_cell.angle_beta   90.00
_cell.angle_gamma   90.00
#
_symmetry.space_group_name_H-M   'P 1'
#
loop_
_entity.id
_entity.type
_entity.pdbx_description
1 polymer ?
#
loop_
_entity_poly.entity_id
_entity_poly.type
_entity_poly.pdbx_seq_one_letter_code
_entity_poly.pdbx_strand_id
1 'polypeptide(L)'
;MAGQPPDWYARSGSGYHTTKAIAWEIGAKGSGLFLYVPQGFPFDVSIPRWAGWIFDRHNPRYLKAAALHDYAIHVLGWGRVSAAAPFSEALRAAGVGRIRRLAMVLAVTIHKWS
;
A
#
# COMPACT_ATOMS: atom_id res chain seq x y z
N MET A 1 6.33 -12.21 18.37
CA MET A 1 6.99 -12.89 17.24
C MET A 1 6.88 -11.99 16.01
N ALA A 2 7.94 -11.24 15.70
CA ALA A 2 7.98 -10.42 14.49
C ALA A 2 8.18 -11.34 13.30
N GLY A 3 7.16 -11.48 12.46
CA GLY A 3 7.20 -12.34 11.28
C GLY A 3 8.33 -11.94 10.35
N GLN A 4 8.98 -12.96 9.79
CA GLN A 4 10.05 -12.88 8.81
C GLN A 4 9.77 -11.79 7.76
N PRO A 5 10.75 -10.93 7.40
CA PRO A 5 10.51 -9.86 6.45
C PRO A 5 9.98 -10.46 5.14
N PRO A 6 8.88 -9.93 4.59
CA PRO A 6 8.26 -10.50 3.40
C PRO A 6 9.22 -10.48 2.20
N ASP A 7 9.44 -11.65 1.58
CA ASP A 7 10.32 -11.87 0.42
C ASP A 7 9.73 -11.36 -0.91
N TRP A 8 9.09 -10.19 -0.90
CA TRP A 8 8.47 -9.58 -2.08
C TRP A 8 8.86 -8.12 -2.30
N TYR A 9 9.61 -7.50 -1.37
CA TYR A 9 10.12 -6.14 -1.54
C TYR A 9 11.59 -6.04 -1.10
N ALA A 10 12.30 -5.08 -1.69
CA ALA A 10 13.63 -4.68 -1.24
C ALA A 10 13.71 -3.16 -1.19
N ARG A 11 14.59 -2.65 -0.32
CA ARG A 11 14.79 -1.20 -0.14
C ARG A 11 15.70 -0.68 -1.26
N SER A 12 15.33 0.43 -1.88
CA SER A 12 16.18 1.13 -2.86
C SER A 12 16.27 2.61 -2.48
N GLY A 13 17.43 3.03 -1.97
CA GLY A 13 17.65 4.39 -1.49
C GLY A 13 16.67 4.81 -0.40
N SER A 14 15.87 5.86 -0.69
CA SER A 14 14.82 6.37 0.20
C SER A 14 13.49 5.61 0.10
N GLY A 15 13.27 4.81 -0.94
CA GLY A 15 12.03 4.11 -1.23
C GLY A 15 12.17 2.58 -1.25
N TYR A 16 11.20 1.93 -1.89
CA TYR A 16 11.12 0.48 -2.00
C TYR A 16 10.87 0.06 -3.45
N HIS A 17 11.23 -1.17 -3.79
CA HIS A 17 10.83 -1.79 -5.05
C HIS A 17 10.30 -3.20 -4.80
N THR A 18 9.40 -3.66 -5.64
CA THR A 18 8.89 -5.03 -5.61
C THR A 18 9.97 -5.99 -6.14
N THR A 19 10.31 -7.03 -5.41
CA THR A 19 11.20 -8.11 -5.88
C THR A 19 10.42 -9.27 -6.50
N LYS A 20 9.10 -9.32 -6.26
CA LYS A 20 8.18 -10.29 -6.87
C LYS A 20 6.91 -9.60 -7.33
N ALA A 21 6.28 -10.16 -8.36
CA ALA A 21 4.97 -9.71 -8.80
C ALA A 21 3.93 -9.94 -7.69
N ILE A 22 3.08 -8.94 -7.46
CA ILE A 22 2.01 -9.00 -6.46
C ILE A 22 0.68 -9.08 -7.21
N ALA A 23 -0.07 -10.15 -7.00
CA ALA A 23 -1.46 -10.23 -7.42
C ALA A 23 -2.36 -9.93 -6.21
N TRP A 24 -3.29 -8.98 -6.38
CA TRP A 24 -4.24 -8.61 -5.33
C TRP A 24 -5.66 -8.53 -5.87
N GLU A 25 -6.60 -9.27 -5.28
CA GLU A 25 -8.00 -9.14 -5.66
C GLU A 25 -8.62 -7.86 -5.11
N ILE A 26 -9.24 -7.10 -5.99
CA ILE A 26 -9.92 -5.84 -5.68
C ILE A 26 -11.34 -6.14 -5.20
N GLY A 27 -11.77 -5.42 -4.15
CA GLY A 27 -13.15 -5.43 -3.66
C GLY A 27 -13.48 -6.58 -2.72
N ALA A 28 -13.28 -7.82 -3.16
CA ALA A 28 -13.53 -9.02 -2.36
C ALA A 28 -12.64 -10.18 -2.82
N LYS A 29 -12.36 -11.09 -1.90
CA LYS A 29 -11.72 -12.37 -2.25
C LYS A 29 -12.68 -13.16 -3.14
N GLY A 30 -12.21 -13.61 -4.31
CA GLY A 30 -13.01 -14.27 -5.33
C GLY A 30 -13.78 -13.33 -6.25
N SER A 31 -13.46 -12.02 -6.27
CA SER A 31 -14.09 -11.08 -7.20
C SER A 31 -13.68 -11.30 -8.66
N GLY A 32 -12.55 -11.99 -8.91
CA GLY A 32 -11.96 -12.17 -10.23
C GLY A 32 -11.26 -10.92 -10.79
N LEU A 33 -11.33 -9.78 -10.08
CA LEU A 33 -10.67 -8.54 -10.44
C LEU A 33 -9.32 -8.44 -9.75
N PHE A 34 -8.25 -8.70 -10.49
CA PHE A 34 -6.90 -8.68 -9.95
C PHE A 34 -6.14 -7.40 -10.32
N LEU A 35 -5.55 -6.77 -9.30
CA LEU A 35 -4.52 -5.75 -9.44
C LEU A 35 -3.16 -6.44 -9.42
N TYR A 36 -2.45 -6.36 -10.54
CA TYR A 36 -1.11 -6.94 -10.68
C TYR A 36 -0.07 -5.85 -10.61
N VAL A 37 0.76 -5.86 -9.56
CA VAL A 37 1.96 -5.02 -9.48
C VAL A 37 3.12 -5.86 -10.03
N PRO A 38 3.79 -5.43 -11.12
CA PRO A 38 4.90 -6.17 -11.68
C PRO A 38 6.09 -6.15 -10.72
N GLN A 39 7.01 -7.11 -10.92
CA GLN A 39 8.32 -7.09 -10.28
C GLN A 39 9.12 -5.87 -10.77
N GLY A 40 9.89 -5.26 -9.88
CA GLY A 40 10.71 -4.09 -10.15
C GLY A 40 9.96 -2.76 -10.08
N PHE A 41 8.69 -2.76 -9.65
CA PHE A 41 7.92 -1.54 -9.51
C PHE A 41 8.44 -0.71 -8.33
N PRO A 42 8.93 0.53 -8.57
CA PRO A 42 9.31 1.43 -7.49
C PRO A 42 8.05 1.98 -6.82
N PHE A 43 8.00 1.91 -5.50
CA PHE A 43 6.91 2.50 -4.71
C PHE A 43 7.48 3.22 -3.50
N ASP A 44 6.75 4.24 -3.04
CA ASP A 44 7.09 4.94 -1.82
C ASP A 44 5.97 4.76 -0.78
N VAL A 45 6.36 4.78 0.48
CA VAL A 45 5.40 4.80 1.56
C VAL A 45 4.90 6.23 1.68
N SER A 46 3.86 6.53 0.90
CA SER A 46 3.12 7.80 0.85
C SER A 46 2.36 8.15 2.14
N ILE A 47 2.94 7.84 3.32
CA ILE A 47 2.45 8.28 4.62
C ILE A 47 3.04 9.67 4.90
N PRO A 48 2.21 10.72 5.11
CA PRO A 48 2.70 12.07 5.39
C PRO A 48 3.69 12.11 6.56
N ARG A 49 4.68 13.00 6.53
CA ARG A 49 5.71 13.10 7.60
C ARG A 49 5.12 13.32 8.99
N TRP A 50 4.05 14.11 9.07
CA TRP A 50 3.30 14.33 10.30
C TRP A 50 2.56 13.07 10.79
N ALA A 51 2.11 12.22 9.87
CA ALA A 51 1.47 10.94 10.18
C ALA A 51 2.51 9.86 10.53
N GLY A 52 3.78 10.04 10.14
CA GLY A 52 4.91 9.16 10.46
C GLY A 52 5.24 9.06 11.96
N TRP A 53 4.83 10.03 12.77
CA TRP A 53 4.95 9.97 14.23
C TRP A 53 3.99 8.96 14.87
N ILE A 54 2.85 8.68 14.22
CA ILE A 54 1.82 7.75 14.70
C ILE A 54 1.90 6.41 13.94
N PHE A 55 2.37 6.45 12.69
CA PHE A 55 2.43 5.31 11.80
C PHE A 55 3.88 5.05 11.39
N ASP A 56 4.45 3.95 11.90
CA ASP A 56 5.76 3.46 11.51
C ASP A 56 5.78 3.14 10.00
N ARG A 57 6.49 3.98 9.24
CA ARG A 57 6.58 3.93 7.77
C ARG A 57 7.25 2.66 7.26
N HIS A 58 8.08 2.03 8.10
CA HIS A 58 8.81 0.83 7.76
C HIS A 58 8.03 -0.44 8.14
N ASN A 59 6.80 -0.29 8.63
CA ASN A 59 6.00 -1.45 9.00
C ASN A 59 5.67 -2.28 7.74
N PRO A 60 6.06 -3.57 7.69
CA PRO A 60 5.82 -4.43 6.53
C PRO A 60 4.34 -4.57 6.16
N ARG A 61 3.43 -4.30 7.11
CA ARG A 61 1.99 -4.29 6.90
C ARG A 61 1.50 -3.18 5.97
N TYR A 62 2.22 -2.06 5.90
CA TYR A 62 1.84 -0.90 5.10
C TYR A 62 2.46 -0.93 3.71
N LEU A 63 3.62 -1.59 3.55
CA LEU A 63 4.35 -1.64 2.28
C LEU A 63 3.51 -2.25 1.16
N LYS A 64 2.78 -3.35 1.43
CA LYS A 64 1.93 -3.97 0.41
C LYS A 64 0.81 -3.03 -0.01
N ALA A 65 0.17 -2.37 0.96
CA ALA A 65 -0.89 -1.41 0.67
C ALA A 65 -0.36 -0.23 -0.15
N ALA A 66 0.82 0.32 0.21
CA ALA A 66 1.46 1.41 -0.51
C ALA A 66 1.80 1.03 -1.97
N ALA A 67 2.39 -0.15 -2.20
CA ALA A 67 2.69 -0.63 -3.55
C ALA A 67 1.43 -0.74 -4.43
N LEU A 68 0.32 -1.27 -3.88
CA LEU A 68 -0.96 -1.36 -4.59
C LEU A 68 -1.55 0.02 -4.91
N HIS A 69 -1.44 0.96 -3.97
CA HIS A 69 -1.95 2.32 -4.11
C HIS A 69 -1.17 3.11 -5.16
N ASP A 70 0.16 3.10 -5.07
CA ASP A 70 1.03 3.81 -6.01
C ASP A 70 0.88 3.23 -7.42
N TYR A 71 0.79 1.90 -7.56
CA TYR A 71 0.52 1.28 -8.85
C TYR A 71 -0.85 1.66 -9.41
N ALA A 72 -1.89 1.67 -8.57
CA ALA A 72 -3.23 2.08 -8.99
C ALA A 72 -3.27 3.52 -9.48
N ILE A 73 -2.57 4.44 -8.83
CA ILE A 73 -2.53 5.86 -9.23
C ILE A 73 -1.63 6.06 -10.46
N HIS A 74 -0.38 5.61 -10.39
CA HIS A 74 0.63 5.98 -11.39
C HIS A 74 0.58 5.15 -12.66
N VAL A 75 0.13 3.89 -12.58
CA VAL A 75 0.11 2.99 -13.74
C VAL A 75 -1.30 2.78 -14.26
N LEU A 76 -2.26 2.53 -13.38
CA LEU A 76 -3.65 2.30 -13.79
C LEU A 76 -4.47 3.59 -13.97
N GLY A 77 -3.94 4.74 -13.54
CA GLY A 77 -4.62 6.04 -13.65
C GLY A 77 -5.89 6.15 -12.80
N TRP A 78 -6.00 5.35 -11.73
CA TRP A 78 -7.18 5.36 -10.88
C TRP A 78 -7.30 6.66 -10.10
N GLY A 79 -8.55 7.09 -9.89
CA GLY A 79 -8.84 8.14 -8.91
C GLY A 79 -8.41 7.71 -7.51
N ARG A 80 -7.94 8.67 -6.70
CA ARG A 80 -7.39 8.41 -5.35
C ARG A 80 -8.38 7.65 -4.45
N VAL A 81 -9.67 7.96 -4.57
CA VAL A 81 -10.73 7.27 -3.83
C VAL A 81 -10.83 5.80 -4.24
N SER A 82 -10.72 5.50 -5.54
CA SER A 82 -10.71 4.13 -6.06
C SER A 82 -9.44 3.38 -5.64
N ALA A 83 -8.28 4.05 -5.61
CA ALA A 83 -7.02 3.50 -5.13
C ALA A 83 -7.00 3.28 -3.60
N ALA A 84 -7.78 4.06 -2.85
CA ALA A 84 -7.89 3.91 -1.40
C ALA A 84 -8.65 2.64 -0.98
N ALA A 85 -9.51 2.09 -1.84
CA ALA A 85 -10.24 0.85 -1.59
C ALA A 85 -9.30 -0.38 -1.45
N PRO A 86 -8.46 -0.74 -2.45
CA PRO A 86 -7.51 -1.85 -2.31
C PRO A 86 -6.48 -1.59 -1.21
N PHE A 87 -6.09 -0.32 -0.98
CA PHE A 87 -5.22 0.06 0.14
C PHE A 87 -5.84 -0.29 1.50
N SER A 88 -7.10 0.13 1.73
CA SER A 88 -7.84 -0.14 2.97
C SER A 88 -8.04 -1.64 3.20
N GLU A 89 -8.29 -2.40 2.13
CA GLU A 89 -8.45 -3.84 2.21
C GLU A 89 -7.13 -4.56 2.53
N ALA A 90 -6.02 -4.14 1.91
CA ALA A 90 -4.69 -4.64 2.24
C ALA A 90 -4.31 -4.37 3.71
N LEU A 91 -4.61 -3.18 4.23
CA LEU A 91 -4.40 -2.86 5.66
C LEU A 91 -5.26 -3.74 6.58
N ARG A 92 -6.52 -3.99 6.22
CA ARG A 92 -7.41 -4.88 6.98
C ARG A 92 -6.86 -6.30 7.01
N ALA A 93 -6.44 -6.83 5.86
CA ALA A 93 -5.83 -8.14 5.75
C ALA A 93 -4.52 -8.24 6.55
N ALA A 94 -3.77 -7.14 6.67
CA ALA A 94 -2.57 -7.06 7.49
C ALA A 94 -2.84 -6.92 9.00
N GLY A 95 -4.10 -6.95 9.44
CA GLY A 95 -4.49 -6.89 10.86
C GLY A 95 -4.45 -5.47 11.45
N VAL A 96 -4.52 -4.44 10.61
CA VAL A 96 -4.53 -3.05 11.07
C VAL A 96 -5.91 -2.70 11.64
N GLY A 97 -5.94 -2.16 12.87
CA GLY A 97 -7.18 -1.74 13.52
C GLY A 97 -7.97 -0.68 12.74
N ARG A 98 -9.30 -0.69 12.88
CA ARG A 98 -10.22 0.13 12.05
C ARG A 98 -9.93 1.63 12.09
N ILE A 99 -9.65 2.19 13.27
CA ILE A 99 -9.33 3.62 13.45
C ILE A 99 -8.06 3.99 12.70
N ARG A 100 -7.02 3.16 12.83
CA ARG A 100 -5.73 3.35 12.14
C ARG A 100 -5.90 3.26 10.63
N ARG A 101 -6.67 2.29 10.15
CA ARG A 101 -7.01 2.13 8.73
C ARG A 101 -7.71 3.36 8.17
N LEU A 102 -8.72 3.89 8.89
CA LEU A 102 -9.45 5.08 8.47
C LEU A 102 -8.54 6.31 8.39
N ALA A 103 -7.70 6.53 9.42
CA ALA A 103 -6.74 7.63 9.41
C ALA A 103 -5.77 7.55 8.23
N MET A 104 -5.26 6.36 7.91
CA MET A 104 -4.36 6.16 6.78
C MET A 104 -5.07 6.37 5.43
N VAL A 105 -6.30 5.86 5.28
CA VAL A 105 -7.12 6.07 4.07
C VAL A 105 -7.41 7.55 3.83
N LEU A 106 -7.79 8.28 4.88
CA LEU A 106 -8.02 9.73 4.80
C LEU A 106 -6.72 10.45 4.43
N ALA A 107 -5.59 10.07 5.05
CA ALA A 107 -4.29 10.65 4.74
C ALA A 107 -3.91 10.47 3.26
N VAL A 108 -4.01 9.26 2.70
CA VAL A 108 -3.64 9.02 1.29
C VAL A 108 -4.64 9.64 0.30
N THR A 109 -5.90 9.77 0.70
CA THR A 109 -6.94 10.41 -0.13
C THR A 109 -6.75 11.92 -0.20
N ILE A 110 -6.49 12.57 0.95
CA ILE A 110 -6.38 14.02 1.08
C ILE A 110 -5.00 14.55 0.66
N HIS A 111 -3.93 13.81 0.95
CA HIS A 111 -2.57 14.33 0.75
C HIS A 111 -2.11 14.20 -0.71
N LYS A 112 -2.33 15.26 -1.48
CA LYS A 112 -1.79 15.42 -2.84
C LYS A 112 -0.26 15.56 -2.76
N TRP A 113 0.49 14.68 -3.42
CA TRP A 113 1.87 15.01 -3.79
C TRP A 113 1.79 15.95 -4.99
N SER A 114 2.47 17.09 -4.85
CA SER A 114 2.84 17.98 -5.96
C SER A 114 4.29 17.70 -6.35
#